data_AF-A0A520BDW8-F1
#
_entry.id   AF-A0A520BDW8-F1
#
_cell.length_a   1.000
_cell.length_b   1.000
_cell.length_c   1.000
_cell.angle_alpha   90.00
_cell.angle_beta   90.00
_cell.angle_gamma   90.00
#
_symmetry.space_group_name_H-M   'P 1'
#
loop_
_entity.id
_entity.type
_entity.pdbx_description
1 polymer ?
#
loop_
_entity_poly.entity_id
_entity_poly.type
_entity_poly.pdbx_seq_one_letter_code
_entity_poly.pdbx_strand_id
1 'polypeptide(L)'
;MKILYAIQGTGNGHVSRAREIVPLLQKHGDLDILISGTQADVKLTQAIKYQLHGFSFIFGKKGGVNHYKTWANMNLPRFRKDMKAIPLKDYNLIINDFEPVTAWACKLQGLESVSLSHQASFKSKKVPRPRTIDWGKIILSRYAPTTHHVGFHFDRYDDFIYTPVIRSEIRN
;
A
#
# COMPACT_ATOMS: atom_id res chain seq x y z
N MET A 1 7.61 -20.47 4.02
CA MET A 1 6.45 -19.74 3.43
C MET A 1 7.00 -18.61 2.58
N LYS A 2 6.51 -18.43 1.35
CA LYS A 2 6.95 -17.33 0.48
C LYS A 2 5.97 -16.16 0.60
N ILE A 3 6.47 -15.00 1.00
CA ILE A 3 5.71 -13.79 1.33
C ILE A 3 6.06 -12.69 0.34
N LEU A 4 5.06 -12.05 -0.25
CA LEU A 4 5.23 -10.79 -0.99
C LEU A 4 4.74 -9.63 -0.12
N TYR A 5 5.61 -8.65 0.12
CA TYR A 5 5.22 -7.39 0.74
C TYR A 5 5.32 -6.24 -0.27
N ALA A 6 4.15 -5.78 -0.72
CA ALA A 6 3.99 -4.71 -1.71
C ALA A 6 3.78 -3.36 -1.02
N ILE A 7 4.68 -2.41 -1.26
CA ILE A 7 4.75 -1.12 -0.58
C ILE A 7 4.51 0.00 -1.59
N GLN A 8 3.63 0.93 -1.23
CA GLN A 8 3.44 2.14 -2.01
C GLN A 8 4.60 3.13 -1.78
N GLY A 9 5.40 3.38 -2.82
CA GLY A 9 6.55 4.28 -2.84
C GLY A 9 6.22 5.73 -3.19
N THR A 10 4.95 6.15 -3.12
CA THR A 10 4.58 7.57 -3.24
C THR A 10 4.65 8.22 -1.86
N GLY A 11 5.80 8.84 -1.56
CA GLY A 11 6.09 9.48 -0.27
C GLY A 11 6.74 8.54 0.75
N ASN A 12 7.27 9.12 1.83
CA ASN A 12 8.17 8.43 2.77
C ASN A 12 7.46 7.64 3.90
N GLY A 13 6.15 7.85 4.10
CA GLY A 13 5.42 7.27 5.23
C GLY A 13 5.28 5.74 5.17
N HIS A 14 4.98 5.19 3.99
CA HIS A 14 4.83 3.75 3.80
C HIS A 14 6.18 3.02 3.88
N VAL A 15 7.23 3.58 3.27
CA VAL A 15 8.59 3.02 3.35
C VAL A 15 9.12 3.05 4.78
N SER A 16 8.85 4.13 5.52
CA SER A 16 9.15 4.21 6.93
C SER A 16 8.49 3.10 7.74
N ARG A 17 7.22 2.79 7.48
CA ARG A 17 6.49 1.72 8.17
C ARG A 17 7.07 0.35 7.81
N ALA A 18 7.42 0.17 6.55
CA ALA A 18 8.02 -1.06 6.06
C ALA A 18 9.31 -1.43 6.78
N ARG A 19 10.11 -0.45 7.25
CA ARG A 19 11.33 -0.73 8.04
C ARG A 19 11.06 -1.50 9.35
N GLU A 20 9.91 -1.26 9.97
CA GLU A 20 9.50 -1.96 11.19
C GLU A 20 8.82 -3.31 10.86
N ILE A 21 8.08 -3.37 9.75
CA ILE A 21 7.32 -4.57 9.36
C ILE A 21 8.21 -5.64 8.73
N VAL A 22 9.16 -5.26 7.87
CA VAL A 22 10.00 -6.18 7.10
C VAL A 22 10.76 -7.18 7.99
N PRO A 23 11.48 -6.76 9.06
CA PRO A 23 12.18 -7.70 9.94
C PRO A 23 11.24 -8.67 10.66
N LEU A 24 9.99 -8.27 10.92
CA LEU A 24 8.99 -9.15 11.53
C LEU A 24 8.51 -10.20 10.53
N LEU A 25 8.21 -9.80 9.29
CA LEU A 25 7.79 -10.74 8.24
C LEU A 25 8.88 -11.75 7.88
N GLN A 26 10.15 -11.33 7.88
CA GLN A 26 11.29 -12.22 7.62
C GLN A 26 11.42 -13.35 8.65
N LYS A 27 10.93 -13.17 9.88
CA LYS A 27 10.90 -14.24 10.89
C LYS A 27 9.90 -15.36 10.55
N HIS A 28 8.97 -15.10 9.63
CA HIS A 28 7.88 -16.02 9.27
C HIS A 28 8.05 -16.68 7.90
N GLY A 29 9.07 -16.29 7.12
CA GLY A 29 9.35 -16.91 5.82
C GLY A 29 10.22 -16.08 4.89
N ASP A 30 10.34 -16.57 3.67
CA ASP A 30 11.09 -15.94 2.58
C ASP A 30 10.32 -14.71 2.10
N LEU A 31 10.89 -13.53 2.30
CA LEU A 31 10.23 -12.27 2.01
C LEU A 31 10.79 -11.63 0.74
N ASP A 32 9.92 -11.49 -0.25
CA ASP A 32 10.16 -10.64 -1.41
C ASP A 32 9.51 -9.28 -1.21
N ILE A 33 10.27 -8.21 -1.48
CA ILE A 33 9.80 -6.83 -1.35
C ILE A 33 9.53 -6.25 -2.73
N LEU A 34 8.34 -5.67 -2.87
CA LEU A 34 7.93 -4.90 -4.04
C LEU A 34 7.68 -3.46 -3.64
N ILE A 35 8.20 -2.51 -4.42
CA ILE A 35 7.89 -1.09 -4.29
C ILE A 35 7.35 -0.59 -5.62
N SER A 36 6.23 0.14 -5.61
CA SER A 36 5.75 0.88 -6.78
C SER A 36 5.56 2.36 -6.49
N GLY A 37 5.94 3.22 -7.44
CA GLY A 37 5.87 4.68 -7.31
C GLY A 37 7.20 5.38 -7.59
N THR A 38 7.17 6.70 -7.72
CA THR A 38 8.32 7.47 -8.26
C THR A 38 8.99 8.41 -7.24
N GLN A 39 8.59 8.42 -5.97
CA GLN A 39 8.98 9.48 -5.00
C GLN A 39 9.59 8.98 -3.69
N ALA A 40 10.04 7.73 -3.62
CA ALA A 40 10.68 7.20 -2.41
C ALA A 40 12.20 7.46 -2.44
N ASP A 41 12.65 8.50 -1.74
CA ASP A 41 14.08 8.74 -1.49
C ASP A 41 14.64 7.90 -0.34
N VAL A 42 13.74 7.32 0.46
CA VAL A 42 14.08 6.52 1.63
C VAL A 42 14.39 5.09 1.20
N LYS A 43 15.63 4.64 1.43
CA LYS A 43 16.05 3.26 1.11
C LYS A 43 15.68 2.31 2.24
N LEU A 44 15.14 1.14 1.88
CA LEU A 44 15.12 -0.04 2.76
C LEU A 44 16.53 -0.65 2.78
N THR A 45 16.93 -1.24 3.90
CA THR A 45 18.22 -1.93 3.99
C THR A 45 18.18 -3.28 3.29
N GLN A 46 17.00 -3.88 3.16
CA GLN A 46 16.76 -5.13 2.46
C GLN A 46 16.69 -4.93 0.94
N ALA A 47 17.05 -5.98 0.21
CA ALA A 47 16.98 -5.98 -1.25
C ALA A 47 15.51 -5.88 -1.73
N ILE A 48 15.26 -4.94 -2.64
CA ILE A 48 13.97 -4.79 -3.32
C ILE A 48 14.00 -5.68 -4.55
N LYS A 49 13.12 -6.68 -4.61
CA LYS A 49 13.05 -7.61 -5.74
C LYS A 49 12.34 -7.02 -6.94
N TYR A 50 11.28 -6.26 -6.70
CA TYR A 50 10.48 -5.63 -7.75
C TYR A 50 10.37 -4.13 -7.51
N GLN A 51 10.85 -3.35 -8.48
CA GLN A 51 10.67 -1.90 -8.49
C GLN A 51 9.84 -1.51 -9.70
N LEU A 52 8.60 -1.12 -9.45
CA LEU A 52 7.60 -0.83 -10.49
C LEU A 52 7.28 0.66 -10.50
N HIS A 53 6.73 1.14 -11.60
CA HIS A 53 6.35 2.56 -11.68
C HIS A 53 5.03 2.82 -10.94
N GLY A 54 4.09 1.88 -11.05
CA GLY A 54 2.80 1.96 -10.38
C GLY A 54 2.01 3.25 -10.68
N PHE A 55 1.15 3.62 -9.74
CA PHE A 55 0.48 4.92 -9.74
C PHE A 55 1.17 5.87 -8.76
N SER A 56 1.63 7.00 -9.26
CA SER A 56 2.20 8.07 -8.45
C SER A 56 1.26 9.26 -8.41
N PHE A 57 0.91 9.70 -7.20
CA PHE A 57 0.17 10.95 -7.04
C PHE A 57 1.10 12.13 -7.30
N ILE A 58 0.68 13.03 -8.19
CA ILE A 58 1.42 14.27 -8.42
C ILE A 58 0.91 15.29 -7.41
N PHE A 59 1.74 15.61 -6.42
CA PHE A 59 1.47 16.69 -5.49
C PHE A 59 1.60 18.04 -6.20
N GLY A 60 0.58 18.89 -6.08
CA GLY A 60 0.59 20.25 -6.58
C GLY A 60 1.44 21.17 -5.69
N LYS A 61 1.82 22.34 -6.22
CA LYS A 61 2.68 23.33 -5.55
C LYS A 61 2.11 23.91 -4.21
N LYS A 62 0.86 23.60 -3.85
CA LYS A 62 0.18 24.07 -2.64
C LYS A 62 -0.17 22.94 -1.65
N GLY A 63 0.50 21.79 -1.71
CA GLY A 63 0.35 20.70 -0.74
C GLY A 63 -0.82 19.73 -0.96
N GLY A 64 -1.71 20.00 -1.93
CA GLY A 64 -2.78 19.08 -2.34
C GLY A 64 -2.39 18.18 -3.52
N VAL A 65 -3.02 17.02 -3.65
CA VAL A 65 -2.85 16.15 -4.84
C VAL A 65 -3.50 16.82 -6.05
N ASN A 66 -2.74 17.01 -7.13
CA ASN A 66 -3.30 17.45 -8.40
C ASN A 66 -3.88 16.23 -9.12
N HIS A 67 -5.16 15.95 -8.91
CA HIS A 67 -5.84 14.78 -9.47
C HIS A 67 -5.81 14.76 -11.01
N TYR A 68 -5.96 15.91 -11.67
CA TYR A 68 -5.91 16.01 -13.13
C TYR A 68 -4.55 15.64 -13.69
N LYS A 69 -3.47 16.22 -13.14
CA LYS A 69 -2.09 15.88 -13.54
C LYS A 69 -1.73 14.44 -13.18
N THR A 70 -2.21 13.96 -12.03
CA THR A 70 -2.04 12.56 -11.62
C THR A 70 -2.66 11.63 -12.66
N TRP A 71 -3.90 11.87 -13.06
CA TRP A 71 -4.58 11.07 -14.09
C TRP A 71 -3.95 11.22 -15.47
N ALA A 72 -3.57 12.43 -15.89
CA ALA A 72 -2.96 12.67 -17.19
C ALA A 72 -1.57 12.02 -17.34
N ASN A 73 -0.84 11.82 -16.23
CA ASN A 73 0.45 11.11 -16.22
C ASN A 73 0.30 9.60 -15.96
N MET A 74 -0.93 9.07 -15.83
CA MET A 74 -1.14 7.63 -15.68
C MET A 74 -0.80 6.91 -16.97
N ASN A 75 0.33 6.20 -16.97
CA ASN A 75 0.68 5.28 -18.04
C ASN A 75 -0.06 3.94 -17.85
N LEU A 76 -1.33 3.89 -18.27
CA LEU A 76 -2.18 2.69 -18.17
C LEU A 76 -1.59 1.44 -18.87
N PRO A 77 -0.97 1.54 -20.06
CA PRO A 77 -0.28 0.41 -20.67
C PRO A 77 0.84 -0.13 -19.79
N ARG A 78 1.66 0.74 -19.19
CA ARG A 78 2.70 0.36 -18.24
C ARG A 78 2.11 -0.27 -16.98
N PHE A 79 1.04 0.29 -16.43
CA PHE A 79 0.36 -0.28 -15.27
C PHE A 79 -0.12 -1.73 -15.54
N ARG A 80 -0.70 -1.99 -16.72
CA ARG A 80 -1.08 -3.35 -17.13
C ARG A 80 0.13 -4.27 -17.32
N LYS A 81 1.25 -3.76 -17.82
CA LYS A 81 2.49 -4.52 -17.95
C LYS A 81 3.06 -4.88 -16.57
N ASP A 82 3.11 -3.92 -15.66
CA ASP A 82 3.60 -4.07 -14.29
C ASP A 82 2.78 -5.14 -13.54
N MET A 83 1.45 -5.15 -13.69
CA MET A 83 0.57 -6.18 -13.10
C MET A 83 0.87 -7.61 -13.59
N LYS A 84 1.31 -7.77 -14.84
CA LYS A 84 1.62 -9.08 -15.43
C LYS A 84 3.05 -9.55 -15.15
N ALA A 85 3.93 -8.63 -14.72
CA ALA A 85 5.34 -8.93 -14.51
C ALA A 85 5.61 -9.72 -13.22
N ILE A 86 4.65 -9.73 -12.28
CA ILE A 86 4.82 -10.35 -10.96
C ILE A 86 4.15 -11.74 -10.97
N PRO A 87 4.87 -12.83 -10.68
CA PRO A 87 4.29 -14.16 -10.58
C PRO A 87 3.57 -14.34 -9.23
N LEU A 88 2.42 -13.67 -9.07
CA LEU A 88 1.70 -13.60 -7.78
C LEU A 88 1.27 -14.96 -7.24
N LYS A 89 1.04 -15.94 -8.13
CA LYS A 89 0.65 -17.31 -7.75
C LYS A 89 1.76 -18.07 -7.01
N ASP A 90 3.00 -17.60 -7.07
CA ASP A 90 4.13 -18.24 -6.38
C ASP A 90 4.16 -17.90 -4.89
N TYR A 91 3.34 -16.96 -4.43
CA TYR A 91 3.35 -16.46 -3.05
C TYR A 91 2.21 -17.09 -2.25
N ASN A 92 2.53 -17.55 -1.04
CA ASN A 92 1.53 -18.07 -0.12
C ASN A 92 0.79 -16.94 0.61
N LEU A 93 1.46 -15.79 0.79
CA LEU A 93 0.91 -14.63 1.47
C LEU A 93 1.30 -13.35 0.72
N ILE A 94 0.29 -12.55 0.36
CA ILE A 94 0.46 -11.26 -0.31
C ILE A 94 -0.03 -10.17 0.64
N ILE A 95 0.90 -9.37 1.15
CA ILE A 95 0.63 -8.21 2.00
C ILE A 95 0.75 -6.95 1.17
N ASN A 96 -0.26 -6.09 1.24
CA ASN A 96 -0.37 -4.90 0.45
C ASN A 96 -0.50 -3.64 1.33
N ASP A 97 0.54 -2.82 1.34
CA ASP A 97 0.55 -1.51 2.01
C ASP A 97 0.10 -0.41 1.04
N PHE A 98 -1.19 -0.47 0.68
CA PHE A 98 -1.86 0.49 -0.19
C PHE A 98 -1.21 0.64 -1.57
N GLU A 99 -0.58 -0.44 -2.06
CA GLU A 99 0.15 -0.50 -3.33
C GLU A 99 -0.79 -0.95 -4.47
N PRO A 100 -1.05 -0.11 -5.48
CA PRO A 100 -2.14 -0.34 -6.42
C PRO A 100 -1.88 -1.45 -7.45
N VAL A 101 -0.64 -1.66 -7.90
CA VAL A 101 -0.32 -2.65 -8.94
C VAL A 101 -0.64 -4.05 -8.47
N THR A 102 -0.08 -4.45 -7.33
CA THR A 102 -0.27 -5.78 -6.75
C THR A 102 -1.73 -5.97 -6.34
N ALA A 103 -2.37 -4.95 -5.78
CA ALA A 103 -3.77 -5.01 -5.37
C ALA A 103 -4.70 -5.31 -6.55
N TRP A 104 -4.57 -4.56 -7.65
CA TRP A 104 -5.36 -4.81 -8.85
C TRP A 104 -4.99 -6.12 -9.55
N ALA A 105 -3.70 -6.48 -9.59
CA ALA A 105 -3.25 -7.75 -10.14
C ALA A 105 -3.85 -8.94 -9.38
N CYS A 106 -3.86 -8.92 -8.04
CA CYS A 106 -4.51 -9.94 -7.21
C CYS A 106 -6.01 -10.02 -7.52
N LYS A 107 -6.70 -8.87 -7.52
CA LYS A 107 -8.13 -8.81 -7.81
C LYS A 107 -8.48 -9.39 -9.19
N LEU A 108 -7.71 -9.05 -10.22
CA LEU A 108 -7.94 -9.54 -11.59
C LEU A 108 -7.63 -11.03 -11.75
N GLN A 109 -6.69 -11.56 -10.96
CA GLN A 109 -6.32 -12.97 -10.97
C GLN A 109 -7.16 -13.83 -10.00
N GLY A 110 -8.06 -13.21 -9.22
CA GLY A 110 -8.84 -13.91 -8.20
C GLY A 110 -8.00 -14.41 -7.00
N LEU A 111 -6.89 -13.73 -6.71
CA LEU A 111 -5.98 -14.08 -5.62
C LEU A 111 -6.29 -13.27 -4.36
N GLU A 112 -6.15 -13.91 -3.20
CA GLU A 112 -6.30 -13.26 -1.90
C GLU A 112 -5.10 -12.37 -1.58
N SER A 113 -5.37 -11.26 -0.90
CA SER A 113 -4.35 -10.32 -0.43
C SER A 113 -4.82 -9.58 0.83
N VAL A 114 -3.88 -9.30 1.73
CA VAL A 114 -4.14 -8.64 3.00
C VAL A 114 -3.69 -7.19 2.91
N SER A 115 -4.60 -6.24 3.08
CA SER A 115 -4.20 -4.84 3.24
C SER A 115 -3.61 -4.61 4.62
N LEU A 116 -2.48 -3.93 4.67
CA LEU A 116 -1.81 -3.51 5.91
C LEU A 116 -1.55 -2.01 5.84
N SER A 117 -2.54 -1.19 6.19
CA SER A 117 -2.45 0.26 5.95
C SER A 117 -3.40 1.07 6.85
N HIS A 118 -3.13 2.38 6.97
CA HIS A 118 -4.08 3.30 7.61
C HIS A 118 -5.39 3.38 6.82
N GLN A 119 -5.28 3.34 5.49
CA GLN A 119 -6.40 3.42 4.55
C GLN A 119 -7.38 2.25 4.71
N ALA A 120 -6.90 1.07 5.12
CA ALA A 120 -7.74 -0.08 5.41
C ALA A 120 -8.71 0.17 6.58
N SER A 121 -8.36 1.03 7.56
CA SER A 121 -9.27 1.35 8.69
C SER A 121 -10.59 1.95 8.21
N PHE A 122 -10.57 2.76 7.14
CA PHE A 122 -11.75 3.37 6.54
C PHE A 122 -12.66 2.36 5.83
N LYS A 123 -12.35 1.05 5.81
CA LYS A 123 -13.32 0.02 5.44
C LYS A 123 -14.43 -0.12 6.48
N SER A 124 -14.14 0.16 7.75
CA SER A 124 -15.16 0.21 8.78
C SER A 124 -16.03 1.45 8.63
N LYS A 125 -17.33 1.30 8.85
CA LYS A 125 -18.28 2.43 8.92
C LYS A 125 -18.18 3.20 10.24
N LYS A 126 -17.51 2.64 11.25
CA LYS A 126 -17.36 3.20 12.60
C LYS A 126 -16.29 4.31 12.66
N VAL A 127 -15.36 4.32 11.71
CA VAL A 127 -14.32 5.37 11.62
C VAL A 127 -14.97 6.70 11.20
N PRO A 128 -14.72 7.81 11.93
CA PRO A 128 -15.24 9.13 11.60
C PRO A 128 -14.86 9.56 10.18
N ARG A 129 -15.80 10.19 9.46
CA ARG A 129 -15.58 10.70 8.10
C ARG A 129 -16.09 12.13 7.95
N PRO A 130 -15.49 12.93 7.04
CA PRO A 130 -16.01 14.25 6.69
C PRO A 130 -17.46 14.16 6.17
N ARG A 131 -18.27 15.18 6.45
CA ARG A 131 -19.69 15.25 6.04
C ARG A 131 -19.90 15.71 4.58
N THR A 132 -18.85 16.06 3.85
CA THR A 132 -18.90 16.62 2.48
C THR A 132 -18.68 15.56 1.39
N ILE A 133 -18.85 15.94 0.11
CA ILE A 133 -18.61 15.05 -1.05
C ILE A 133 -17.18 14.53 -1.01
N ASP A 134 -17.06 13.24 -0.71
CA ASP A 134 -15.81 12.58 -0.38
C ASP A 134 -15.25 11.83 -1.60
N TRP A 135 -14.65 12.58 -2.54
CA TRP A 135 -13.81 12.00 -3.60
C TRP A 135 -12.70 11.12 -2.99
N GLY A 136 -12.27 11.42 -1.76
CA GLY A 136 -11.36 10.61 -0.98
C GLY A 136 -11.90 9.20 -0.72
N LYS A 137 -13.19 9.03 -0.43
CA LYS A 137 -13.83 7.71 -0.27
C LYS A 137 -13.71 6.84 -1.51
N ILE A 138 -13.88 7.43 -2.70
CA ILE A 138 -13.74 6.69 -3.96
C ILE A 138 -12.29 6.25 -4.15
N ILE A 139 -11.33 7.15 -3.88
CA ILE A 139 -9.90 6.84 -3.96
C ILE A 139 -9.54 5.74 -2.94
N LEU A 140 -9.89 5.92 -1.66
CA LEU A 140 -9.63 4.94 -0.59
C LEU A 140 -10.25 3.56 -0.88
N SER A 141 -11.44 3.53 -1.50
CA SER A 141 -12.11 2.26 -1.79
C SER A 141 -11.61 1.55 -3.05
N ARG A 142 -11.09 2.27 -4.05
CA ARG A 142 -10.75 1.73 -5.37
C ARG A 142 -9.25 1.72 -5.71
N TYR A 143 -8.43 2.47 -4.99
CA TYR A 143 -7.02 2.62 -5.33
C TYR A 143 -6.24 1.30 -5.20
N ALA A 144 -6.37 0.63 -4.06
CA ALA A 144 -5.70 -0.64 -3.76
C ALA A 144 -6.71 -1.66 -3.20
N PRO A 145 -7.50 -2.34 -4.06
CA PRO A 145 -8.47 -3.34 -3.60
C PRO A 145 -7.79 -4.61 -3.08
N THR A 146 -8.26 -5.13 -1.96
CA THR A 146 -7.71 -6.30 -1.25
C THR A 146 -8.87 -7.12 -0.65
N THR A 147 -8.62 -8.39 -0.32
CA THR A 147 -9.67 -9.30 0.22
C THR A 147 -9.77 -9.23 1.73
N HIS A 148 -8.64 -9.09 2.43
CA HIS A 148 -8.58 -8.96 3.89
C HIS A 148 -7.98 -7.62 4.28
N HIS A 149 -8.25 -7.18 5.51
CA HIS A 149 -7.90 -5.84 5.98
C HIS A 149 -7.32 -5.90 7.40
N VAL A 150 -6.15 -5.30 7.57
CA VAL A 150 -5.55 -4.92 8.84
C VAL A 150 -5.34 -3.41 8.79
N GLY A 151 -6.20 -2.71 9.51
CA GLY A 151 -6.24 -1.25 9.55
C GLY A 151 -5.34 -0.69 10.64
N PHE A 152 -4.71 0.45 10.37
CA PHE A 152 -4.09 1.26 11.41
C PHE A 152 -4.93 2.52 11.65
N HIS A 153 -5.17 2.87 12.91
CA HIS A 153 -5.81 4.12 13.31
C HIS A 153 -5.45 4.43 14.77
N PHE A 154 -5.46 5.71 15.17
CA PHE A 154 -5.17 6.12 16.56
C PHE A 154 -6.14 5.48 17.55
N ASP A 155 -7.44 5.51 17.26
CA ASP A 155 -8.44 4.72 17.99
C ASP A 155 -8.78 3.40 17.30
N ARG A 156 -9.03 2.35 18.10
CA ARG A 156 -9.53 1.05 17.64
C ARG A 156 -11.05 1.11 17.42
N TYR A 157 -11.47 1.57 16.25
CA TYR A 157 -12.89 1.62 15.89
C TYR A 157 -13.52 0.27 15.55
N ASP A 158 -12.72 -0.75 15.23
CA ASP A 158 -13.20 -2.09 14.84
C ASP A 158 -12.14 -3.16 15.13
N ASP A 159 -12.52 -4.44 15.07
CA ASP A 159 -11.66 -5.57 15.50
C ASP A 159 -10.40 -5.73 14.64
N PHE A 160 -10.47 -5.36 13.36
CA PHE A 160 -9.35 -5.41 12.43
C PHE A 160 -8.50 -4.13 12.45
N ILE A 161 -8.83 -3.16 13.31
CA ILE A 161 -8.14 -1.88 13.43
C ILE A 161 -7.22 -1.91 14.66
N TYR A 162 -5.97 -1.52 14.45
CA TYR A 162 -4.91 -1.52 15.45
C TYR A 162 -4.27 -0.13 15.55
N THR A 163 -3.56 0.11 16.64
CA THR A 163 -2.79 1.35 16.81
C THR A 163 -1.69 1.47 15.74
N PRO A 164 -1.28 2.70 15.37
CA PRO A 164 -0.26 2.89 14.33
C PRO A 164 1.07 2.22 14.70
N VAL A 165 1.79 1.79 13.67
CA VAL A 165 3.16 1.30 13.82
C VAL A 165 4.05 2.50 14.13
N ILE A 166 4.56 2.56 15.37
CA ILE A 166 5.50 3.59 15.82
C ILE A 166 6.90 3.06 15.62
N ARG A 167 7.77 3.88 15.03
CA ARG A 167 9.19 3.54 14.88
C ARG A 167 9.83 3.29 16.24
N SER A 168 10.69 2.27 16.29
CA SER A 168 11.55 2.00 17.43
C SER A 168 12.33 3.25 17.88
N GLU A 169 12.81 4.05 16.91
CA GLU A 169 13.52 5.33 17.12
C GLU A 169 12.75 6.38 17.93
N ILE A 170 11.40 6.37 17.90
CA ILE A 170 10.54 7.39 18.53
C ILE A 170 9.95 6.88 19.86
N ARG A 171 10.08 5.59 20.17
CA ARG A 171 9.53 4.98 21.39
C ARG A 171 10.41 5.18 22.64
N ASN A 172 11.56 5.84 22.49
CA ASN A 172 12.54 6.10 23.56
C ASN A 172 12.39 7.49 24.15
#